data_AF-A0A380BMN2-F1
#
_entry.id   AF-A0A380BMN2-F1
#
_cell.length_a   1.000
_cell.length_b   1.000
_cell.length_c   1.000
_cell.angle_alpha   90.00
_cell.angle_beta   90.00
_cell.angle_gamma   90.00
#
_symmetry.space_group_name_H-M   'P 1'
#
loop_
_entity.id
_entity.type
_entity.pdbx_description
1 polymer ?
#
loop_
_entity_poly.entity_id
_entity_poly.type
_entity_poly.pdbx_seq_one_letter_code
_entity_poly.pdbx_strand_id
1 'polypeptide(L)'
;MNFVIPDIVKQVQTFVEEILGESIIGIYLFGSAVVSGLRDDSDVDILVAVNEPLTLKQRKDLITQLMAVSGVVGNTQFIRPVELTIIAVCDVVPWHFPPQAEFVYGEWLRKELEAGRWQHGHPQLAE
;
A
#
# COMPACT_ATOMS: atom_id res chain seq x y z
N MET A 1 -7.67 23.62 9.93
CA MET A 1 -6.73 22.55 10.26
C MET A 1 -5.69 22.49 9.15
N ASN A 2 -4.40 22.67 9.48
CA ASN A 2 -3.34 22.41 8.50
C ASN A 2 -3.15 20.90 8.44
N PHE A 3 -3.60 20.30 7.34
CA PHE A 3 -3.30 18.90 7.05
C PHE A 3 -1.84 18.80 6.64
N VAL A 4 -1.03 18.12 7.45
CA VAL A 4 0.39 17.86 7.15
C VAL A 4 0.50 16.42 6.69
N ILE A 5 0.93 16.24 5.43
CA ILE A 5 1.20 14.92 4.88
C ILE A 5 2.40 14.31 5.62
N PRO A 6 2.26 13.14 6.25
CA PRO A 6 3.37 12.46 6.91
C PRO A 6 4.54 12.20 5.96
N ASP A 7 5.77 12.30 6.44
CA ASP A 7 6.96 12.06 5.59
C ASP A 7 7.01 10.63 5.05
N ILE A 8 6.45 9.66 5.78
CA ILE A 8 6.32 8.28 5.29
C ILE A 8 5.46 8.19 4.02
N VAL A 9 4.41 9.03 3.87
CA VAL A 9 3.60 9.08 2.64
C VAL A 9 4.45 9.54 1.47
N LYS A 10 5.27 10.59 1.67
CA LYS A 10 6.16 11.10 0.62
C LYS A 10 7.21 10.06 0.23
N GLN A 11 7.77 9.36 1.21
CA GLN A 11 8.72 8.29 0.96
C GLN A 11 8.11 7.14 0.17
N VAL A 12 6.87 6.73 0.51
CA VAL A 12 6.12 5.73 -0.23
C VAL A 12 5.81 6.20 -1.65
N GLN A 13 5.36 7.44 -1.80
CA GLN A 13 5.14 8.04 -3.12
C GLN A 13 6.40 7.98 -3.98
N THR A 14 7.56 8.40 -3.45
CA THR A 14 8.82 8.41 -4.22
C THR A 14 9.17 7.03 -4.78
N PHE A 15 9.22 5.98 -3.96
CA PHE A 15 9.62 4.67 -4.50
C PHE A 15 8.51 4.02 -5.35
N VAL A 16 7.23 4.33 -5.09
CA VAL A 16 6.13 3.86 -5.95
C VAL A 16 6.28 4.47 -7.35
N GLU A 17 6.54 5.77 -7.44
CA GLU A 17 6.82 6.47 -8.70
C GLU A 17 8.06 5.91 -9.40
N GLU A 18 9.13 5.62 -8.67
CA GLU A 18 10.35 5.00 -9.23
C GLU A 18 10.13 3.58 -9.77
N ILE A 19 9.29 2.77 -9.11
CA ILE A 19 9.07 1.36 -9.46
C ILE A 19 8.02 1.19 -10.56
N LEU A 20 6.94 1.96 -10.51
CA LEU A 20 5.79 1.82 -11.40
C LEU A 20 5.84 2.78 -12.59
N GLY A 21 6.46 3.95 -12.42
CA GLY A 21 6.68 4.91 -13.50
C GLY A 21 5.38 5.34 -14.18
N GLU A 22 5.39 5.33 -15.52
CA GLU A 22 4.28 5.80 -16.34
C GLU A 22 3.01 4.94 -16.26
N SER A 23 3.04 3.79 -15.59
CA SER A 23 1.83 2.99 -15.39
C SER A 23 0.86 3.61 -14.38
N ILE A 24 1.36 4.51 -13.52
CA ILE A 24 0.57 5.17 -12.48
C ILE A 24 -0.44 6.12 -13.14
N ILE A 25 -1.72 5.89 -12.84
CA ILE A 25 -2.81 6.82 -13.18
C ILE A 25 -3.02 7.81 -12.03
N GLY A 26 -2.90 7.35 -10.79
CA GLY A 26 -3.03 8.20 -9.62
C GLY A 26 -2.65 7.49 -8.32
N ILE A 27 -2.21 8.29 -7.36
CA ILE A 27 -1.90 7.88 -5.98
C ILE A 27 -2.83 8.67 -5.05
N TYR A 28 -3.57 7.96 -4.21
CA TYR A 28 -4.59 8.51 -3.34
C TYR A 28 -4.28 8.15 -1.90
N LEU A 29 -4.09 9.17 -1.06
CA LEU A 29 -4.09 9.01 0.38
C LEU A 29 -5.56 8.97 0.84
N PHE A 30 -5.94 7.97 1.64
CA PHE A 30 -7.30 7.84 2.15
C PHE A 30 -7.31 7.47 3.64
N GLY A 31 -8.48 7.04 4.13
CA GLY A 31 -8.64 6.54 5.49
C GLY A 31 -8.53 7.62 6.57
N SER A 32 -8.04 7.21 7.74
CA SER A 32 -8.05 8.03 8.96
C SER A 32 -7.27 9.33 8.81
N ALA A 33 -6.20 9.31 7.99
CA ALA A 33 -5.39 10.47 7.69
C ALA A 33 -6.21 11.63 7.15
N VAL A 34 -7.16 11.34 6.25
CA VAL A 34 -7.94 12.37 5.54
C VAL A 34 -9.26 12.67 6.25
N VAL A 35 -9.89 11.68 6.89
CA VAL A 35 -11.27 11.80 7.42
C VAL A 35 -11.32 12.31 8.86
N SER A 36 -10.48 11.79 9.75
CA SER A 36 -10.55 12.07 11.19
C SER A 36 -9.28 12.72 11.76
N GLY A 37 -8.26 12.89 10.93
CA GLY A 37 -6.90 13.16 11.37
C GLY A 37 -6.22 11.90 11.91
N LEU A 38 -4.91 11.82 11.73
CA LEU A 38 -4.09 10.71 12.23
C LEU A 38 -4.09 10.69 13.76
N ARG A 39 -4.56 9.58 14.35
CA ARG A 39 -4.37 9.29 15.78
C ARG A 39 -3.01 8.63 15.99
N ASP A 40 -2.58 8.50 17.24
CA ASP A 40 -1.25 7.97 17.57
C ASP A 40 -1.02 6.54 17.07
N ASP A 41 -2.09 5.76 16.93
CA ASP A 41 -2.10 4.36 16.48
C ASP A 41 -2.59 4.17 15.03
N SER A 42 -2.82 5.26 14.28
CA SER A 42 -3.33 5.17 12.92
C SER A 42 -2.26 4.83 11.90
N ASP A 43 -2.61 3.86 11.04
CA ASP A 43 -1.88 3.50 9.83
C ASP A 43 -2.03 4.60 8.76
N VAL A 44 -1.20 4.49 7.72
CA VAL A 44 -1.23 5.34 6.54
C VAL A 44 -1.76 4.52 5.36
N ASP A 45 -2.95 4.88 4.89
CA ASP A 45 -3.68 4.15 3.85
C ASP A 45 -3.46 4.79 2.47
N ILE A 46 -2.82 4.07 1.55
CA ILE A 46 -2.51 4.54 0.20
C ILE A 46 -3.11 3.60 -0.84
N LEU A 47 -3.87 4.16 -1.79
CA LEU A 47 -4.41 3.48 -2.96
C LEU A 47 -3.67 3.98 -4.21
N VAL A 48 -3.16 3.05 -5.01
CA VAL A 48 -2.55 3.36 -6.31
C VAL A 48 -3.38 2.72 -7.41
N ALA A 49 -3.75 3.51 -8.42
CA ALA A 49 -4.36 3.02 -9.64
C ALA A 49 -3.30 2.96 -10.74
N VAL A 50 -3.17 1.80 -11.39
CA VAL A 50 -2.27 1.59 -12.53
C VAL A 50 -3.06 1.20 -13.78
N ASN A 51 -2.51 1.51 -14.96
CA ASN A 51 -3.09 1.13 -16.25
C ASN A 51 -2.80 -0.32 -16.66
N GLU A 52 -1.79 -0.96 -16.07
CA GLU A 52 -1.34 -2.32 -16.39
C GLU A 52 -1.00 -3.12 -15.11
N PRO A 53 -1.19 -4.45 -15.12
CA PRO A 53 -0.76 -5.33 -14.03
C PRO A 53 0.75 -5.23 -13.74
N LEU A 54 1.12 -5.38 -12.47
CA LEU A 54 2.49 -5.35 -11.99
C LEU A 54 3.26 -6.61 -12.40
N THR A 55 4.47 -6.38 -12.89
CA THR A 55 5.45 -7.45 -13.08
C THR A 55 5.89 -8.07 -11.75
N LEU A 56 6.37 -9.32 -11.78
CA LEU A 56 6.96 -9.97 -10.61
C LEU A 56 8.13 -9.19 -10.01
N LYS A 57 8.91 -8.47 -10.84
CA LYS A 57 9.99 -7.60 -10.38
C LYS A 57 9.43 -6.42 -9.58
N GLN A 58 8.45 -5.70 -10.12
CA GLN A 58 7.82 -4.57 -9.43
C GLN A 58 7.20 -4.99 -8.10
N ARG A 59 6.51 -6.14 -8.05
CA ARG A 59 5.96 -6.69 -6.81
C ARG A 59 7.05 -6.92 -5.75
N LYS A 60 8.17 -7.53 -6.13
CA LYS A 60 9.31 -7.77 -5.23
C LYS A 60 9.98 -6.49 -4.76
N ASP A 61 10.16 -5.54 -5.67
CA ASP A 61 10.76 -4.24 -5.35
C ASP A 61 9.85 -3.46 -4.37
N LEU A 62 8.53 -3.47 -4.59
CA LEU A 62 7.55 -2.86 -3.67
C LEU A 62 7.60 -3.50 -2.28
N ILE A 63 7.54 -4.84 -2.18
CA ILE A 63 7.64 -5.55 -0.90
C ILE A 63 8.91 -5.14 -0.16
N THR A 64 10.03 -5.13 -0.87
CA THR A 64 11.35 -4.81 -0.29
C THR A 64 11.36 -3.38 0.27
N GLN A 65 10.89 -2.40 -0.51
CA GLN A 65 10.84 -1.01 -0.07
C GLN A 65 9.84 -0.80 1.08
N LEU A 66 8.63 -1.36 0.98
CA LEU A 66 7.60 -1.26 2.00
C LEU A 66 8.07 -1.86 3.33
N MET A 67 8.69 -3.05 3.31
CA MET A 67 9.23 -3.68 4.52
C MET A 67 10.34 -2.86 5.18
N ALA A 68 11.10 -2.08 4.41
CA ALA A 68 12.17 -1.24 4.92
C ALA A 68 11.68 0.06 5.59
N VAL A 69 10.55 0.60 5.14
CA VAL A 69 10.05 1.92 5.60
C VAL A 69 8.86 1.83 6.55
N SER A 70 8.01 0.81 6.39
CA SER A 70 6.78 0.69 7.15
C SER A 70 7.08 0.33 8.60
N GLY A 71 6.43 1.05 9.52
CA GLY A 71 6.62 0.86 10.94
C GLY A 71 5.94 -0.41 11.42
N VAL A 72 6.71 -1.33 12.02
CA VAL A 72 6.15 -2.53 12.65
C VAL A 72 5.20 -2.14 13.77
N VAL A 73 4.07 -2.81 13.91
CA VAL A 73 3.11 -2.57 15.01
C VAL A 73 3.84 -2.64 16.37
N GLY A 74 3.76 -1.56 17.15
CA GLY A 74 4.44 -1.44 18.45
C GLY A 74 5.93 -1.09 18.38
N ASN A 75 6.44 -0.61 17.23
CA ASN A 75 7.82 -0.13 17.15
C ASN A 75 8.07 1.09 18.07
N THR A 76 9.29 1.20 18.60
CA THR A 76 9.69 2.27 19.53
C THR A 76 10.08 3.58 18.85
N GLN A 77 10.11 3.58 17.52
CA GLN A 77 10.52 4.73 16.69
C GLN A 77 9.32 5.59 16.26
N PHE A 78 8.09 5.21 16.67
CA PHE A 78 6.84 5.88 16.30
C PHE A 78 6.65 6.02 14.78
N ILE A 79 7.24 5.08 14.02
CA ILE A 79 7.02 4.99 12.58
C ILE A 79 5.63 4.41 12.37
N ARG A 80 4.82 5.04 11.52
CA ARG A 80 3.46 4.57 11.23
C ARG A 80 3.50 3.34 10.33
N PRO A 81 2.66 2.33 10.58
CA PRO A 81 2.41 1.28 9.61
C PRO A 81 1.87 1.85 8.30
N VAL A 82 2.28 1.25 7.18
CA VAL A 82 1.77 1.59 5.85
C VAL A 82 0.85 0.48 5.37
N GLU A 83 -0.33 0.85 4.90
CA GLU A 83 -1.21 0.01 4.09
C GLU A 83 -1.17 0.52 2.65
N LEU A 84 -0.72 -0.34 1.72
CA LEU A 84 -0.68 -0.02 0.29
C LEU A 84 -1.56 -1.01 -0.48
N THR A 85 -2.60 -0.48 -1.11
CA THR A 85 -3.42 -1.22 -2.08
C THR A 85 -3.16 -0.70 -3.48
N ILE A 86 -2.95 -1.60 -4.45
CA ILE A 86 -2.84 -1.25 -5.86
C ILE A 86 -3.93 -1.96 -6.63
N ILE A 87 -4.60 -1.24 -7.52
CA ILE A 87 -5.58 -1.77 -8.46
C ILE A 87 -5.09 -1.55 -9.90
N ALA A 88 -5.26 -2.53 -10.77
CA ALA A 88 -5.19 -2.31 -12.20
C ALA A 88 -6.58 -1.87 -12.69
N VAL A 89 -6.66 -0.78 -13.45
CA VAL A 89 -7.95 -0.22 -13.88
C VAL A 89 -8.75 -1.20 -14.74
N CYS A 90 -8.08 -2.07 -15.49
CA CYS A 90 -8.71 -3.14 -16.27
C CYS A 90 -9.47 -4.16 -15.40
N ASP A 91 -9.10 -4.33 -14.13
CA ASP A 91 -9.74 -5.29 -13.22
C ASP A 91 -10.94 -4.69 -12.48
N VAL A 92 -11.11 -3.36 -12.57
CA VAL A 92 -12.15 -2.59 -11.87
C VAL A 92 -13.17 -1.99 -12.84
N VAL A 93 -12.81 -1.81 -14.12
CA VAL A 93 -13.67 -1.20 -15.13
C VAL A 93 -13.92 -2.15 -16.31
N PRO A 94 -15.18 -2.55 -16.59
CA PRO A 94 -16.39 -2.23 -15.84
C PRO A 94 -16.44 -2.93 -14.47
N TRP A 95 -17.19 -2.34 -13.54
CA TRP A 95 -17.26 -2.80 -12.15
C TRP A 95 -17.86 -4.20 -12.01
N HIS A 96 -17.14 -5.07 -11.29
CA HIS A 96 -17.61 -6.38 -10.88
C HIS A 96 -17.26 -6.62 -9.41
N PHE A 97 -18.19 -7.24 -8.67
CA PHE A 97 -17.98 -7.60 -7.27
C PHE A 97 -17.65 -9.10 -7.15
N PRO A 98 -16.66 -9.49 -6.33
CA PRO A 98 -15.75 -8.62 -5.57
C PRO A 98 -14.70 -7.95 -6.46
N PRO A 99 -14.26 -6.71 -6.14
CA PRO A 99 -13.16 -6.08 -6.85
C PRO A 99 -11.86 -6.86 -6.61
N GLN A 100 -10.99 -6.87 -7.61
CA GLN A 100 -9.68 -7.50 -7.49
C GLN A 100 -8.63 -6.44 -7.18
N ALA A 101 -7.84 -6.69 -6.13
CA ALA A 101 -6.64 -5.93 -5.87
C ALA A 101 -5.49 -6.57 -6.65
N GLU A 102 -4.73 -5.75 -7.37
CA GLU A 102 -3.55 -6.19 -8.09
C GLU A 102 -2.41 -6.46 -7.09
N PHE A 103 -2.30 -5.67 -6.02
CA PHE A 103 -1.33 -5.85 -4.95
C PHE A 103 -1.89 -5.29 -3.63
N VAL A 104 -1.57 -5.96 -2.52
CA VAL A 104 -1.89 -5.48 -1.17
C VAL A 104 -0.68 -5.69 -0.28
N TYR A 105 -0.35 -4.67 0.52
CA TYR A 105 0.61 -4.73 1.59
C TYR A 105 0.02 -4.12 2.86
N GLY A 106 0.33 -4.75 3.98
CA GLY A 106 0.18 -4.17 5.30
C GLY A 106 0.97 -4.97 6.33
N GLU A 107 1.19 -4.40 7.51
CA GLU A 107 2.06 -4.99 8.54
C GLU A 107 1.58 -6.37 9.03
N TRP A 108 0.28 -6.67 8.90
CA TRP A 108 -0.26 -8.00 9.21
C TRP A 108 0.33 -9.11 8.31
N LEU A 109 0.87 -8.77 7.13
CA LEU A 109 1.55 -9.71 6.23
C LEU A 109 3.04 -9.88 6.53
N ARG A 110 3.64 -9.04 7.39
CA ARG A 110 5.11 -8.98 7.55
C ARG A 110 5.75 -10.34 7.85
N LYS A 111 5.17 -11.12 8.77
CA LYS A 111 5.69 -12.46 9.13
C LYS A 111 5.72 -13.42 7.94
N GLU A 112 4.74 -13.34 7.06
CA GLU A 112 4.68 -14.19 5.87
C GLU A 112 5.71 -13.72 4.83
N LEU A 113 5.85 -12.41 4.65
CA LEU A 113 6.84 -11.80 3.76
C LEU A 113 8.28 -12.13 4.18
N GLU A 114 8.60 -12.00 5.47
CA GLU A 114 9.91 -12.35 6.05
C GLU A 114 10.25 -13.82 5.87
N ALA A 115 9.24 -14.69 5.89
CA ALA A 115 9.42 -16.11 5.64
C ALA A 115 9.50 -16.48 4.15
N GLY A 116 9.51 -15.49 3.25
CA GLY A 116 9.50 -15.69 1.81
C GLY A 116 8.19 -16.27 1.27
N ARG A 117 7.11 -16.26 2.07
CA ARG A 117 5.79 -16.75 1.69
C ARG A 117 4.98 -15.61 1.08
N TRP A 118 5.30 -15.29 -0.16
CA TRP A 118 4.48 -14.41 -0.99
C TRP A 118 3.38 -15.24 -1.67
N GLN A 119 2.14 -15.08 -1.25
CA GLN A 119 1.01 -15.66 -1.97
C GLN A 119 0.71 -14.82 -3.22
N HIS A 120 0.56 -15.47 -4.37
CA HIS A 120 -0.18 -14.90 -5.49
C HIS A 120 -1.62 -14.67 -5.00
N GLY A 121 -2.05 -13.40 -4.87
CA GLY A 121 -3.45 -12.98 -4.79
C GLY A 121 -4.30 -13.57 -3.64
N HIS A 122 -4.78 -12.68 -2.77
CA HIS A 122 -5.83 -12.87 -1.75
C HIS A 122 -5.48 -13.59 -0.44
N PRO A 123 -5.36 -12.85 0.67
CA PRO A 123 -6.32 -13.04 1.74
C PRO A 123 -7.67 -12.47 1.26
N GLN A 124 -8.69 -13.32 1.14
CA GLN A 124 -10.06 -12.81 1.20
C GLN A 124 -10.15 -12.00 2.49
N LEU A 125 -10.59 -10.75 2.38
CA LEU A 125 -10.99 -9.96 3.54
C LEU A 125 -12.00 -10.84 4.30
N ALA A 126 -11.54 -11.46 5.37
CA ALA A 126 -12.42 -12.17 6.29
C ALA A 126 -13.26 -11.09 6.97
N GLU A 127 -14.57 -11.29 6.90
CA GLU A 127 -15.63 -10.48 7.50
C GLU A 127 -15.36 -10.13 8.97
#